data_AF-A0A2X3URP4-F1
#
_entry.id   AF-A0A2X3URP4-F1
#
_cell.length_a   1.000
_cell.length_b   1.000
_cell.length_c   1.000
_cell.angle_alpha   90.00
_cell.angle_beta   90.00
_cell.angle_gamma   90.00
#
_symmetry.space_group_name_H-M   'P 1'
#
loop_
_entity.id
_entity.type
_entity.pdbx_description
1 polymer ?
#
loop_
_entity_poly.entity_id
_entity_poly.type
_entity_poly.pdbx_seq_one_letter_code
_entity_poly.pdbx_strand_id
1 'polypeptide(L)'
;MSLKFIQDLHQKLLSMGFPQTVFYLSKDNYLEVTAKHVSKEHALLEVAKYYDIPLEQIMTIGDNFNDSPMLALASLGVAMVNAPEGVKKSANLVTASND
;
A
#
# COMPACT_ATOMS: atom_id res chain seq x y z
N MET A 1 2.38 22.98 8.39
CA MET A 1 3.66 22.27 8.20
C MET A 1 3.89 22.18 6.70
N SER A 2 5.04 22.64 6.18
CA SER A 2 5.25 22.67 4.73
C SER A 2 5.44 21.25 4.17
N LEU A 3 5.00 21.00 2.93
CA LEU A 3 5.23 19.73 2.21
C LEU A 3 6.69 19.26 2.32
N LYS A 4 7.59 20.22 2.19
CA LYS A 4 9.04 20.04 2.25
C LYS A 4 9.51 19.45 3.58
N PHE A 5 8.89 19.83 4.70
CA PHE A 5 9.28 19.31 6.02
C PHE A 5 9.07 17.80 6.14
N ILE A 6 7.93 17.28 5.68
CA ILE A 6 7.62 15.85 5.76
C ILE A 6 8.57 15.04 4.87
N GLN A 7 8.86 15.54 3.68
CA GLN A 7 9.81 14.92 2.76
C GLN A 7 11.24 14.90 3.34
N ASP A 8 11.69 16.03 3.91
CA ASP A 8 13.00 16.13 4.55
C ASP A 8 13.09 15.18 5.76
N LEU A 9 12.03 15.09 6.58
CA LEU A 9 11.96 14.16 7.70
C LEU A 9 12.01 12.70 7.25
N HIS A 10 11.28 12.34 6.19
CA HIS A 10 11.30 10.98 5.62
C HIS A 10 12.71 10.57 5.21
N GLN A 11 13.42 11.43 4.47
CA GLN A 11 14.81 11.18 4.07
C GLN A 11 15.75 11.07 5.27
N LYS A 12 15.55 11.92 6.29
CA LYS A 12 16.33 11.84 7.52
C LYS A 12 16.15 10.51 8.23
N LEU A 13 14.91 10.04 8.38
CA LEU A 13 14.61 8.77 9.03
C LEU A 13 15.19 7.57 8.27
N LEU A 14 15.15 7.58 6.94
CA LEU A 14 15.78 6.55 6.11
C LEU A 14 17.31 6.48 6.34
N SER A 15 17.96 7.64 6.56
CA SER A 15 19.41 7.70 6.83
C SER A 15 19.82 7.23 8.24
N MET A 16 18.90 7.16 9.19
CA MET A 16 19.20 6.84 10.60
C MET A 16 19.31 5.35 10.90
N GLY A 17 18.93 4.48 9.95
CA GLY A 17 19.14 3.04 10.07
C GLY A 17 18.20 2.35 11.07
N PHE A 18 16.90 2.34 10.77
CA PHE A 18 15.89 1.59 11.53
C PHE A 18 15.52 0.28 10.80
N PRO A 19 16.24 -0.84 11.04
CA PRO A 19 16.10 -2.05 10.21
C PRO A 19 14.76 -2.78 10.35
N GLN A 20 13.99 -2.49 11.39
CA GLN A 20 12.68 -3.09 11.67
C GLN A 20 11.50 -2.13 11.46
N THR A 21 11.77 -0.97 10.84
CA THR A 21 10.78 0.08 10.62
C THR A 21 10.69 0.40 9.15
N VAL A 22 9.48 0.64 8.66
CA VAL A 22 9.23 1.09 7.30
C VAL A 22 8.60 2.48 7.37
N PHE A 23 9.05 3.35 6.48
CA PHE A 23 8.60 4.72 6.35
C PHE A 23 8.05 4.92 4.96
N TYR A 24 6.78 5.30 4.83
CA TYR A 24 6.16 5.57 3.53
C TYR A 24 5.29 6.82 3.58
N LEU A 25 5.13 7.45 2.42
CA LEU A 25 4.28 8.62 2.25
C LEU A 25 2.99 8.16 1.58
N SER A 26 1.87 8.21 2.29
CA SER A 26 0.55 7.92 1.72
C SER A 26 -0.10 9.13 1.07
N LYS A 27 0.29 10.33 1.51
CA LYS A 27 -0.04 11.62 0.89
C LYS A 27 1.17 12.54 1.03
N ASP A 28 1.18 13.64 0.28
CA ASP A 28 2.32 14.57 0.28
C ASP A 28 2.65 15.16 1.68
N ASN A 29 1.69 15.14 2.60
CA ASN A 29 1.84 15.65 3.95
C ASN A 29 1.75 14.56 5.04
N TYR A 30 1.63 13.28 4.69
CA TYR A 30 1.44 12.18 5.63
C TYR A 30 2.64 11.24 5.58
N LEU A 31 3.35 11.13 6.69
CA LEU A 31 4.39 10.13 6.89
C LEU A 31 3.87 9.03 7.81
N GLU A 32 3.82 7.81 7.29
CA GLU A 32 3.45 6.63 8.04
C GLU A 32 4.70 5.87 8.49
N VAL A 33 4.66 5.40 9.73
CA VAL A 33 5.74 4.67 10.38
C VAL A 33 5.17 3.37 10.90
N THR A 34 5.63 2.25 10.35
CA THR A 34 5.14 0.93 10.72
C THR A 34 6.30 -0.02 11.02
N ALA A 35 6.00 -1.14 11.69
CA ALA A 35 6.95 -2.24 11.78
C ALA A 35 7.14 -2.88 10.39
N LYS A 36 8.32 -3.43 10.12
CA LYS A 36 8.71 -3.96 8.79
C LYS A 36 7.76 -5.00 8.21
N HIS A 37 7.06 -5.76 9.05
CA HIS A 37 6.13 -6.81 8.66
C HIS A 37 4.66 -6.33 8.59
N VAL A 38 4.40 -5.04 8.85
CA VAL A 38 3.05 -4.48 8.83
C VAL A 38 2.79 -3.88 7.45
N SER A 39 1.94 -4.55 6.68
CA SER A 39 1.40 -4.06 5.41
C SER A 39 -0.02 -4.57 5.18
N LYS A 40 -0.75 -3.96 4.23
CA LYS A 40 -2.09 -4.42 3.81
C LYS A 40 -2.05 -5.84 3.23
N GLU A 41 -0.99 -6.18 2.51
CA GLU A 41 -0.73 -7.53 1.98
C GLU A 41 -0.59 -8.57 3.10
N HIS A 42 0.23 -8.30 4.12
CA HIS A 42 0.37 -9.21 5.26
C HIS A 42 -0.95 -9.35 6.03
N ALA A 43 -1.67 -8.24 6.24
CA ALA A 43 -2.98 -8.27 6.87
C ALA A 43 -3.99 -9.11 6.06
N LEU A 44 -3.97 -9.00 4.72
CA LEU A 44 -4.83 -9.81 3.84
C LEU A 44 -4.53 -11.31 4.01
N LEU A 45 -3.25 -11.70 4.03
CA LEU A 45 -2.84 -13.10 4.22
C LEU A 45 -3.30 -13.66 5.57
N GLU A 46 -3.17 -12.88 6.64
CA GLU A 46 -3.62 -13.28 7.98
C GLU A 46 -5.14 -13.46 8.04
N VAL A 47 -5.91 -12.52 7.45
CA VAL A 47 -7.37 -12.60 7.40
C VAL A 47 -7.84 -13.77 6.54
N ALA A 48 -7.24 -13.95 5.36
CA ALA A 48 -7.56 -15.07 4.46
C ALA A 48 -7.34 -16.41 5.15
N LYS A 49 -6.20 -16.57 5.83
CA LYS A 49 -5.87 -17.76 6.61
C LYS A 49 -6.85 -17.99 7.76
N TYR A 50 -7.24 -16.93 8.47
CA TYR A 50 -8.18 -17.04 9.59
C TYR A 50 -9.55 -17.59 9.15
N TYR A 51 -10.02 -17.20 7.97
CA TYR A 51 -11.30 -17.65 7.41
C TYR A 51 -11.18 -18.87 6.49
N ASP A 52 -9.99 -19.45 6.34
CA ASP A 52 -9.71 -20.55 5.39
C ASP A 52 -10.14 -20.24 3.95
N ILE A 53 -9.90 -18.99 3.52
CA ILE A 53 -10.23 -18.51 2.17
C ILE A 53 -8.96 -18.56 1.31
N PRO A 54 -8.94 -19.32 0.21
CA PRO A 54 -7.80 -19.36 -0.70
C PRO A 54 -7.70 -18.06 -1.52
N LEU A 55 -6.49 -17.66 -1.92
CA LEU A 55 -6.25 -16.38 -2.62
C LEU A 55 -7.01 -16.26 -3.95
N GLU A 56 -7.31 -17.40 -4.58
CA GLU A 56 -8.12 -17.55 -5.80
C GLU A 56 -9.56 -17.03 -5.63
N GLN A 57 -10.04 -16.92 -4.39
CA GLN A 57 -11.37 -16.40 -4.05
C GLN A 57 -11.34 -14.95 -3.56
N ILE A 58 -10.18 -14.28 -3.65
CA ILE A 58 -9.99 -12.94 -3.11
C ILE A 58 -9.89 -11.91 -4.24
N MET A 59 -10.70 -10.87 -4.10
CA MET A 59 -10.62 -9.63 -4.87
C MET A 59 -10.18 -8.49 -3.95
N THR A 60 -9.29 -7.64 -4.44
CA THR A 60 -8.84 -6.44 -3.72
C THR A 60 -9.09 -5.19 -4.56
N ILE A 61 -9.37 -4.07 -3.89
CA ILE A 61 -9.59 -2.76 -4.52
C ILE A 61 -8.73 -1.73 -3.80
N GLY A 62 -8.02 -0.88 -4.53
CA GLY A 62 -7.11 0.12 -3.96
C GLY A 62 -6.85 1.30 -4.90
N ASP A 63 -6.31 2.37 -4.34
CA ASP A 63 -6.10 3.64 -5.03
C ASP A 63 -4.72 4.26 -4.78
N ASN A 64 -3.90 3.64 -3.92
CA ASN A 64 -2.63 4.23 -3.49
C ASN A 64 -1.47 3.23 -3.48
N PHE A 65 -0.23 3.73 -3.38
CA PHE A 65 0.98 2.91 -3.46
C PHE A 65 1.10 1.87 -2.33
N ASN A 66 0.49 2.12 -1.17
CA ASN A 66 0.45 1.11 -0.09
C ASN A 66 -0.52 -0.05 -0.38
N ASP A 67 -1.35 0.04 -1.42
CA ASP A 67 -2.20 -1.04 -1.91
C ASP A 67 -1.51 -1.94 -2.93
N SER A 68 -0.50 -1.44 -3.66
CA SER A 68 0.16 -2.16 -4.75
C SER A 68 0.54 -3.61 -4.44
N PRO A 69 1.16 -3.95 -3.29
CA PRO A 69 1.46 -5.34 -2.97
C PRO A 69 0.21 -6.21 -2.80
N MET A 70 -0.84 -5.68 -2.17
CA MET A 70 -2.11 -6.38 -1.96
C MET A 70 -2.88 -6.58 -3.28
N LEU A 71 -2.82 -5.59 -4.19
CA LEU A 71 -3.39 -5.69 -5.53
C LEU A 71 -2.70 -6.76 -6.38
N ALA A 72 -1.37 -6.86 -6.29
CA ALA A 72 -0.60 -7.86 -7.03
C ALA A 72 -0.74 -9.28 -6.44
N LEU A 73 -1.01 -9.40 -5.13
CA LEU A 73 -1.14 -10.67 -4.43
C LEU A 73 -2.49 -11.37 -4.69
N ALA A 74 -3.60 -10.62 -4.72
CA ALA A 74 -4.93 -11.19 -4.86
C ALA A 74 -5.14 -11.78 -6.26
N SER A 75 -6.03 -12.78 -6.38
CA SER A 75 -6.38 -13.34 -7.69
C SER A 75 -7.05 -12.31 -8.60
N LEU A 76 -7.72 -11.30 -8.03
CA LEU A 76 -8.24 -10.17 -8.77
C LEU A 76 -7.96 -8.85 -8.02
N GLY A 77 -6.84 -8.20 -8.36
CA GLY A 77 -6.55 -6.84 -7.94
C GLY A 77 -7.19 -5.81 -8.87
N VAL A 78 -7.85 -4.80 -8.29
CA VAL A 78 -8.49 -3.70 -9.02
C VAL A 78 -8.00 -2.34 -8.52
N ALA A 79 -7.48 -1.53 -9.43
CA ALA A 79 -7.10 -0.15 -9.13
C ALA A 79 -8.22 0.83 -9.49
N MET A 80 -8.44 1.89 -8.70
CA MET A 80 -9.34 3.00 -9.08
C MET A 80 -8.72 3.83 -10.23
N VAL A 81 -9.55 4.46 -11.09
CA VAL A 81 -9.01 5.23 -12.25
C VAL A 81 -8.19 6.46 -11.85
N ASN A 82 -8.50 7.06 -10.70
CA ASN A 82 -7.79 8.19 -10.12
C ASN A 82 -6.52 7.78 -9.36
N ALA A 83 -6.21 6.48 -9.28
CA ALA A 83 -4.96 5.99 -8.71
C ALA A 83 -3.73 6.41 -9.56
N PRO A 84 -2.54 6.56 -8.97
CA PRO A 84 -1.30 6.76 -9.72
C PRO A 84 -1.02 5.62 -10.71
N GLU A 85 -0.38 5.92 -11.85
CA GLU A 85 -0.08 4.92 -12.89
C GLU A 85 0.73 3.73 -12.39
N GLY A 86 1.63 3.94 -11.41
CA GLY A 86 2.36 2.84 -10.78
C GLY A 86 1.46 1.85 -10.03
N VAL A 87 0.37 2.33 -9.44
CA VAL A 87 -0.62 1.51 -8.73
C VAL A 87 -1.47 0.71 -9.70
N LYS A 88 -1.94 1.34 -10.78
CA LYS A 88 -2.72 0.67 -11.84
C LYS A 88 -1.96 -0.51 -12.46
N LYS A 89 -0.63 -0.39 -12.61
CA LYS A 89 0.23 -1.47 -13.12
C LYS A 89 0.34 -2.68 -12.19
N SER A 90 0.01 -2.52 -10.91
CA SER A 90 -0.03 -3.62 -9.93
C SER A 90 -1.35 -4.39 -9.93
N ALA A 91 -2.37 -3.90 -10.65
CA ALA A 91 -3.71 -4.48 -10.68
C ALA A 91 -3.99 -5.21 -12.00
N ASN A 92 -4.95 -6.14 -11.97
CA ASN A 92 -5.44 -6.82 -13.17
C ASN A 92 -6.40 -5.94 -13.97
N LEU A 93 -7.19 -5.10 -13.28
CA LEU A 93 -8.20 -4.23 -13.86
C LEU A 93 -8.13 -2.81 -13.27
N VAL A 94 -8.65 -1.86 -14.02
CA VAL A 94 -8.91 -0.50 -13.55
C VAL A 94 -10.43 -0.29 -13.53
N THR A 95 -10.96 0.18 -12.41
CA THR A 95 -12.38 0.51 -12.23
C THR A 95 -12.61 2.02 -12.27
N ALA A 96 -13.84 2.48 -12.02
CA ALA A 96 -14.22 3.89 -11.97
C ALA A 96 -13.45 4.69 -10.88
N SER A 97 -13.65 6.00 -10.85
CA SER A 97 -13.10 6.88 -9.81
C SER A 97 -13.87 6.71 -8.50
N ASN A 98 -13.19 6.96 -7.37
CA ASN A 98 -13.81 7.21 -6.06
C ASN A 98 -13.91 8.70 -5.72
N ASP A 99 -13.55 9.60 -6.65
CA ASP A 99 -13.74 11.05 -6.52
C ASP A 99 -15.21 11.47 -6.74
#